data_AF-A0A1G0SV89-F1
#
_entry.id   AF-A0A1G0SV89-F1
#
_cell.length_a   1.000
_cell.length_b   1.000
_cell.length_c   1.000
_cell.angle_alpha   90.00
_cell.angle_beta   90.00
_cell.angle_gamma   90.00
#
_symmetry.space_group_name_H-M   'P 1'
#
loop_
_entity.id
_entity.type
_entity.pdbx_description
1 polymer ?
#
loop_
_entity_poly.entity_id
_entity_poly.type
_entity_poly.pdbx_seq_one_letter_code
_entity_poly.pdbx_strand_id
1 'polypeptide(L)'
;MTNEKQFEIEISTDSKEVPQRLAIIPERTPVKYELEKPDEKLVMTFPNLIIREVICFQLVVIVLALISLFFDAPLEELANLQNTPNPAKAPWYFLGLQELLHIFPPVVAGVLIPLLVLIALIVIPYFDINIKRSGLWNDQPKKTFVIFSSSIFLFFLLMIFFDAFSIAIPTLLIYILAVSPYFIKKENVFINALAHLSLAEWIMTWFVFVSVLLIIIGTYFRGPGWNWVWP
;
A
#
# COMPACT_ATOMS: atom_id res chain seq x y z
N MET A 1 -65.74 0.62 -4.14
CA MET A 1 -65.34 0.03 -5.43
C MET A 1 -63.90 0.46 -5.69
N THR A 2 -62.94 -0.34 -5.24
CA THR A 2 -61.51 -0.11 -5.49
C THR A 2 -61.19 -0.58 -6.90
N ASN A 3 -60.77 0.36 -7.74
CA ASN A 3 -60.45 0.14 -9.14
C ASN A 3 -59.09 -0.58 -9.22
N GLU A 4 -59.09 -1.91 -9.31
CA GLU A 4 -57.86 -2.67 -9.52
C GLU A 4 -57.35 -2.39 -10.94
N LYS A 5 -56.31 -1.55 -11.03
CA LYS A 5 -55.59 -1.36 -12.29
C LYS A 5 -54.86 -2.67 -12.62
N GLN A 6 -55.27 -3.33 -13.69
CA GLN A 6 -54.51 -4.43 -14.27
C GLN A 6 -53.23 -3.86 -14.89
N PHE A 7 -52.07 -4.26 -14.34
CA PHE A 7 -50.77 -3.94 -14.90
C PHE A 7 -50.31 -5.14 -15.72
N GLU A 8 -50.11 -4.95 -17.01
CA GLU A 8 -49.56 -5.96 -17.91
C GLU A 8 -48.03 -5.80 -17.95
N ILE A 9 -47.30 -6.87 -17.68
CA ILE A 9 -45.83 -6.85 -17.58
C ILE A 9 -45.27 -7.04 -18.99
N GLU A 10 -44.77 -5.96 -19.59
CA GLU A 10 -44.14 -5.98 -20.90
C GLU A 10 -42.60 -5.98 -20.75
N ILE A 11 -41.95 -7.02 -21.29
CA ILE A 11 -40.49 -7.18 -21.25
C ILE A 11 -39.92 -6.52 -22.52
N SER A 12 -39.92 -5.19 -22.58
CA SER A 12 -39.29 -4.42 -23.67
C SER A 12 -37.94 -3.84 -23.21
N THR A 13 -36.95 -3.91 -24.09
CA THR A 13 -35.60 -3.35 -23.85
C THR A 13 -35.51 -1.90 -24.34
N ASP A 14 -36.48 -1.41 -25.11
CA ASP A 14 -36.49 -0.05 -25.64
C ASP A 14 -36.80 0.97 -24.52
N SER A 15 -35.99 2.03 -24.46
CA SER A 15 -36.08 3.06 -23.44
C SER A 15 -37.29 3.99 -23.60
N LYS A 16 -37.87 4.07 -24.81
CA LYS A 16 -38.89 5.07 -25.17
C LYS A 16 -40.34 4.59 -25.05
N GLU A 17 -40.57 3.29 -25.05
CA GLU A 17 -41.93 2.73 -25.16
C GLU A 17 -42.64 2.58 -23.80
N VAL A 18 -41.89 2.40 -22.71
CA VAL A 18 -42.46 2.06 -21.40
C VAL A 18 -42.29 3.21 -20.39
N PRO A 19 -43.37 3.92 -19.99
CA PRO A 19 -43.31 5.11 -19.14
C PRO A 19 -43.09 4.82 -17.65
N GLN A 20 -43.38 3.60 -17.18
CA GLN A 20 -43.14 3.19 -15.78
C GLN A 20 -42.41 1.85 -15.74
N ARG A 21 -41.25 1.82 -15.08
CA ARG A 21 -40.39 0.64 -14.95
C ARG A 21 -40.30 0.25 -13.49
N LEU A 22 -40.60 -1.01 -13.20
CA LEU A 22 -40.32 -1.62 -11.91
C LEU A 22 -39.02 -2.41 -12.04
N ALA A 23 -37.92 -1.89 -11.50
CA ALA A 23 -36.67 -2.64 -11.42
C ALA A 23 -36.74 -3.58 -10.21
N ILE A 24 -36.92 -4.87 -10.47
CA ILE A 24 -36.80 -5.91 -9.43
C ILE A 24 -35.32 -6.25 -9.32
N ILE A 25 -34.67 -5.72 -8.28
CA ILE A 25 -33.29 -6.07 -7.94
C ILE A 25 -33.37 -7.26 -6.97
N PRO A 26 -33.02 -8.48 -7.39
CA PRO A 26 -33.02 -9.62 -6.48
C PRO A 26 -31.97 -9.40 -5.39
N GLU A 27 -32.29 -9.79 -4.15
CA GLU A 27 -31.39 -9.70 -2.99
C GLU A 27 -30.09 -10.52 -3.20
N ARG A 28 -30.11 -11.46 -4.15
CA ARG A 28 -28.94 -12.15 -4.68
C ARG A 28 -28.81 -11.88 -6.17
N THR A 29 -27.81 -11.09 -6.56
CA THR A 29 -27.36 -11.01 -7.95
C THR A 29 -26.92 -12.40 -8.40
N PRO A 30 -27.47 -12.96 -9.49
CA PRO A 30 -26.99 -14.23 -10.00
C PRO A 30 -25.53 -14.10 -10.45
N VAL A 31 -24.72 -15.12 -10.16
CA VAL A 31 -23.25 -15.21 -10.41
C VAL A 31 -22.85 -14.75 -11.82
N LYS A 32 -23.77 -14.86 -12.78
CA LYS A 32 -23.60 -14.42 -14.17
C LYS A 32 -23.25 -12.93 -14.32
N TYR A 33 -23.75 -12.04 -13.46
CA TYR A 33 -23.46 -10.60 -13.53
C TYR A 33 -22.10 -10.21 -12.93
N GLU A 34 -21.55 -11.02 -12.01
CA GLU A 34 -20.24 -10.77 -11.41
C GLU A 34 -19.09 -11.22 -12.34
N LEU A 35 -19.40 -12.14 -13.25
CA LEU A 35 -18.49 -12.62 -14.31
C LEU A 35 -18.46 -11.70 -15.54
N GLU A 36 -19.45 -10.83 -15.72
CA GLU A 36 -19.52 -9.84 -16.79
C GLU A 36 -18.63 -8.63 -16.46
N LYS A 37 -17.32 -8.86 -16.22
CA LYS A 37 -16.36 -7.80 -16.50
C LYS A 37 -16.55 -7.46 -17.98
N PRO A 38 -16.79 -6.19 -18.35
CA PRO A 38 -16.92 -5.83 -19.75
C PRO A 38 -15.68 -6.35 -20.46
N ASP A 39 -15.85 -7.14 -21.53
CA ASP A 39 -14.73 -7.68 -22.30
C ASP A 39 -13.75 -6.55 -22.57
N GLU A 40 -12.59 -6.59 -21.91
CA GLU A 40 -11.59 -5.57 -22.08
C GLU A 40 -11.22 -5.56 -23.56
N LYS A 41 -11.23 -4.38 -24.20
CA LYS A 41 -10.93 -4.27 -25.62
C LYS A 41 -9.50 -4.70 -25.88
N LEU A 42 -9.32 -5.97 -26.24
CA LEU A 42 -8.01 -6.54 -26.52
C LEU A 42 -7.45 -5.94 -27.80
N VAL A 43 -6.17 -5.57 -27.76
CA VAL A 43 -5.41 -5.08 -28.92
C VAL A 43 -4.21 -5.97 -29.13
N MET A 44 -3.76 -6.08 -30.40
CA MET A 44 -2.56 -6.85 -30.71
C MET A 44 -1.35 -6.26 -29.96
N THR A 45 -0.59 -7.13 -29.29
CA THR A 45 0.61 -6.78 -28.52
C THR A 45 1.63 -6.05 -29.37
N PHE A 46 1.88 -6.56 -30.58
CA PHE A 46 2.60 -5.83 -31.61
C PHE A 46 1.60 -5.21 -32.59
N PRO A 47 1.69 -3.90 -32.88
CA PRO A 47 2.72 -2.96 -32.46
C PRO A 47 2.42 -2.21 -31.14
N ASN A 48 1.20 -2.32 -30.60
CA ASN A 48 0.71 -1.37 -29.59
C ASN A 48 1.48 -1.36 -28.27
N LEU A 49 1.73 -2.53 -27.67
CA LEU A 49 2.44 -2.65 -26.40
C LEU A 49 3.95 -2.46 -26.60
N ILE A 50 4.52 -3.15 -27.60
CA ILE A 50 5.97 -3.15 -27.84
C ILE A 50 6.49 -1.73 -28.12
N ILE A 51 5.79 -0.94 -28.95
CA ILE A 51 6.21 0.44 -29.23
C ILE A 51 6.15 1.30 -27.95
N ARG A 52 5.12 1.14 -27.11
CA ARG A 52 5.02 1.87 -25.84
C ARG A 52 6.15 1.50 -24.88
N GLU A 53 6.48 0.22 -24.78
CA GLU A 53 7.57 -0.26 -23.93
C GLU A 53 8.93 0.27 -24.41
N VAL A 54 9.19 0.27 -25.72
CA VAL A 54 10.42 0.85 -26.29
C VAL A 54 10.50 2.35 -26.03
N ILE A 55 9.39 3.09 -26.15
CA ILE A 55 9.35 4.52 -25.81
C ILE A 55 9.65 4.73 -24.32
N CYS A 56 8.99 3.98 -23.43
CA CYS A 56 9.25 4.06 -21.99
C CYS A 56 10.70 3.70 -21.65
N PHE A 57 11.24 2.64 -22.24
CA PHE A 57 12.63 2.23 -22.07
C PHE A 57 13.60 3.33 -22.50
N GLN A 58 13.39 3.90 -23.69
CA GLN A 58 14.21 5.00 -24.20
C GLN A 58 14.16 6.22 -23.28
N LEU A 59 12.98 6.58 -22.77
CA LEU A 59 12.81 7.66 -21.80
C LEU A 59 13.59 7.38 -20.50
N VAL A 60 13.51 6.15 -19.96
CA VAL A 60 14.27 5.75 -18.77
C VAL A 60 15.78 5.87 -19.02
N VAL A 61 16.28 5.40 -20.16
CA VAL A 61 17.70 5.52 -20.53
C VAL A 61 18.13 6.98 -20.64
N ILE A 62 17.32 7.83 -21.27
CA ILE A 62 17.62 9.27 -21.38
C ILE A 62 17.66 9.92 -20.00
N VAL A 63 16.69 9.64 -19.12
CA VAL A 63 16.67 10.20 -17.76
C VAL A 63 17.88 9.75 -16.97
N LEU A 64 18.23 8.46 -17.01
CA LEU A 64 19.42 7.93 -16.33
C LEU A 64 20.72 8.55 -16.88
N ALA A 65 20.83 8.71 -18.20
CA ALA A 65 21.98 9.36 -18.84
C ALA A 65 22.09 10.83 -18.42
N LEU A 66 20.98 11.57 -18.38
CA LEU A 66 20.97 12.95 -17.90
C LEU A 66 21.40 13.04 -16.43
N ILE A 67 20.87 12.17 -15.55
CA ILE A 67 21.28 12.13 -14.14
C ILE A 67 22.78 11.84 -14.04
N SER A 68 23.31 10.88 -14.80
CA SER A 68 24.74 10.55 -14.80
C SER A 68 25.64 11.65 -15.36
N LEU A 69 25.12 12.55 -16.18
CA LEU A 69 25.88 13.70 -16.70
C LEU A 69 25.95 14.86 -15.70
N PHE A 70 24.94 15.02 -14.85
CA PHE A 70 24.86 16.12 -13.88
C PHE A 70 25.30 15.74 -12.47
N PHE A 71 25.27 14.45 -12.12
CA PHE A 71 25.59 13.95 -10.79
C PHE A 71 26.67 12.87 -10.86
N ASP A 72 27.85 13.20 -10.35
CA ASP A 72 28.95 12.23 -10.21
C ASP A 72 28.61 11.21 -9.12
N ALA A 73 28.92 9.94 -9.40
CA ALA A 73 28.93 8.88 -8.40
C ALA A 73 30.39 8.65 -7.96
N PRO A 74 30.86 9.34 -6.90
CA PRO A 74 32.24 9.19 -6.44
C PRO A 74 32.48 7.74 -6.02
N LEU A 75 33.55 7.15 -6.55
CA LEU A 75 34.01 5.83 -6.13
C LEU A 75 34.84 5.96 -4.86
N GLU A 76 34.65 5.03 -3.93
CA GLU A 76 35.50 4.92 -2.74
C GLU A 76 36.89 4.36 -3.10
N GLU A 77 37.83 4.45 -2.15
CA GLU A 77 39.16 3.86 -2.30
C GLU A 77 39.10 2.33 -2.46
N LEU A 78 40.17 1.74 -2.98
CA LEU A 78 40.28 0.28 -3.06
C LEU A 78 40.17 -0.35 -1.67
N ALA A 79 39.47 -1.48 -1.59
CA ALA A 79 39.19 -2.15 -0.33
C ALA A 79 40.48 -2.47 0.45
N ASN A 80 40.54 -2.02 1.70
CA ASN A 80 41.64 -2.26 2.63
C ASN A 80 41.16 -3.02 3.87
N LEU A 81 41.68 -4.23 4.09
CA LEU A 81 41.32 -5.07 5.24
C LEU A 81 41.71 -4.46 6.60
N GLN A 82 42.66 -3.52 6.62
CA GLN A 82 43.13 -2.86 7.85
C GLN A 82 42.33 -1.61 8.20
N ASN A 83 41.42 -1.15 7.32
CA ASN A 83 40.64 0.07 7.54
C ASN A 83 39.16 -0.18 7.21
N THR A 84 38.31 -0.16 8.24
CA THR A 84 36.86 -0.20 8.06
C THR A 84 36.32 1.23 8.04
N PRO A 85 35.67 1.68 6.94
CA PRO A 85 35.13 3.03 6.87
C PRO A 85 34.08 3.24 7.96
N ASN A 86 34.09 4.43 8.56
CA ASN A 86 33.17 4.79 9.63
C ASN A 86 32.57 6.18 9.39
N PRO A 87 31.25 6.29 9.09
CA PRO A 87 30.26 5.22 9.00
C PRO A 87 30.28 4.48 7.65
N ALA A 88 30.17 3.16 7.69
CA ALA A 88 29.88 2.35 6.50
C ALA A 88 28.37 2.40 6.20
N LYS A 89 27.94 3.24 5.25
CA LYS A 89 26.55 3.34 4.82
C LYS A 89 26.26 2.35 3.70
N ALA A 90 25.19 1.57 3.84
CA ALA A 90 24.70 0.72 2.77
C ALA A 90 24.11 1.57 1.62
N PRO A 91 23.95 0.99 0.41
CA PRO A 91 23.19 1.63 -0.66
C PRO A 91 21.78 2.04 -0.17
N TRP A 92 21.24 3.11 -0.75
CA TRP A 92 20.01 3.76 -0.26
C TRP A 92 18.81 2.82 -0.12
N TYR A 93 18.67 1.82 -0.99
CA TYR A 93 17.61 0.81 -0.94
C TYR A 93 17.75 -0.19 0.21
N PHE A 94 18.94 -0.27 0.84
CA PHE A 94 19.20 -1.07 2.04
C PHE A 94 19.35 -0.22 3.31
N LEU A 95 19.40 1.11 3.24
CA LEU A 95 19.53 1.96 4.43
C LEU A 95 18.41 1.73 5.44
N GLY A 96 17.18 1.50 4.98
CA GLY A 96 16.07 1.17 5.87
C GLY A 96 16.29 -0.14 6.64
N LEU A 97 16.86 -1.15 5.99
CA LEU A 97 17.22 -2.41 6.63
C LEU A 97 18.40 -2.24 7.60
N GLN A 98 19.36 -1.38 7.27
CA GLN A 98 20.48 -1.06 8.14
C GLN A 98 20.02 -0.35 9.42
N GLU A 99 19.06 0.59 9.32
CA GLU A 99 18.40 1.18 10.49
C GLU A 99 17.70 0.12 11.34
N LEU A 100 17.04 -0.84 10.70
CA LEU A 100 16.38 -1.94 11.41
C LEU A 100 17.38 -2.80 12.19
N LEU A 101 18.55 -3.09 11.60
CA LEU A 101 19.65 -3.83 12.25
C LEU A 101 20.30 -3.09 13.41
N HIS A 102 20.22 -1.76 13.42
CA HIS A 102 20.68 -0.95 14.54
C HIS A 102 19.68 -0.97 15.71
N ILE A 103 18.38 -1.01 15.40
CA ILE A 103 17.30 -0.97 16.41
C ILE A 103 17.05 -2.35 17.02
N PHE A 104 16.99 -3.39 16.19
CA PHE A 104 16.64 -4.75 16.63
C PHE A 104 17.88 -5.65 16.70
N PRO A 105 17.83 -6.75 17.49
CA PRO A 105 18.84 -7.78 17.44
C PRO A 105 19.09 -8.27 15.99
N PRO A 106 20.34 -8.52 15.56
CA PRO A 106 20.66 -8.85 14.17
C PRO A 106 19.87 -10.05 13.61
N VAL A 107 19.56 -11.04 14.44
CA VAL A 107 18.74 -12.20 14.04
C VAL A 107 17.31 -11.78 13.70
N VAL A 108 16.74 -10.83 14.45
CA VAL A 108 15.36 -10.37 14.24
C VAL A 108 15.27 -9.54 12.96
N ALA A 109 16.11 -8.52 12.84
CA ALA A 109 16.09 -7.60 11.69
C ALA A 109 16.63 -8.23 10.40
N GLY A 110 17.72 -8.99 10.48
CA GLY A 110 18.41 -9.52 9.31
C GLY A 110 17.86 -10.85 8.79
N VAL A 111 17.24 -11.67 9.65
CA VAL A 111 16.78 -13.02 9.28
C VAL A 111 15.27 -13.15 9.45
N LEU A 112 14.76 -12.94 10.67
CA LEU A 112 13.37 -13.23 11.00
C LEU A 112 12.38 -12.35 10.22
N ILE A 113 12.58 -11.03 10.19
CA ILE A 113 11.67 -10.11 9.49
C ILE A 113 11.65 -10.37 7.98
N PRO A 114 12.80 -10.44 7.26
CA PRO A 114 12.81 -10.78 5.83
C PRO A 114 12.19 -12.14 5.53
N LEU A 115 12.46 -13.15 6.38
CA LEU A 115 11.87 -14.48 6.22
C LEU A 115 10.35 -14.45 6.37
N LEU A 116 9.82 -13.72 7.36
CA LEU A 116 8.38 -13.55 7.54
C LEU A 116 7.73 -12.81 6.35
N VAL A 117 8.39 -11.81 5.77
CA VAL A 117 7.91 -11.13 4.56
C VAL A 117 7.84 -12.09 3.38
N LEU A 118 8.86 -12.94 3.20
CA LEU A 118 8.87 -13.95 2.14
C LEU A 118 7.75 -14.99 2.33
N ILE A 119 7.59 -15.51 3.56
CA ILE A 119 6.51 -16.43 3.90
C ILE A 119 5.14 -15.76 3.68
N ALA A 120 4.98 -14.50 4.10
CA ALA A 120 3.75 -13.75 3.88
C ALA A 120 3.44 -13.63 2.38
N LEU A 121 4.43 -13.30 1.54
CA LEU A 121 4.23 -13.20 0.09
C LEU A 121 3.78 -14.54 -0.54
N ILE A 122 4.32 -15.66 -0.04
CA ILE A 122 3.90 -17.01 -0.47
C ILE A 122 2.48 -17.32 0.02
N VAL A 123 2.13 -16.92 1.23
CA VAL A 123 0.89 -17.30 1.91
C VAL A 123 -0.31 -16.43 1.51
N ILE A 124 -0.12 -15.12 1.31
CA ILE A 124 -1.17 -14.15 0.94
C ILE A 124 -2.09 -14.64 -0.18
N PRO A 125 -1.62 -15.19 -1.33
CA PRO A 125 -2.53 -15.60 -2.41
C PRO A 125 -3.46 -16.77 -2.05
N TYR A 126 -3.19 -17.50 -0.97
CA TYR A 126 -4.01 -18.64 -0.53
C TYR A 126 -5.13 -18.25 0.45
N PHE A 127 -5.13 -17.00 0.93
CA PHE A 127 -6.15 -16.49 1.82
C PHE A 127 -6.94 -15.38 1.14
N ASP A 128 -8.26 -15.39 1.32
CA ASP A 128 -9.17 -14.37 0.79
C ASP A 128 -9.08 -13.05 1.59
N ILE A 129 -7.86 -12.59 1.88
CA ILE A 129 -7.62 -11.33 2.57
C ILE A 129 -7.96 -10.23 1.57
N ASN A 130 -9.15 -9.64 1.69
CA ASN A 130 -9.53 -8.43 0.98
C ASN A 130 -9.64 -8.58 -0.57
N ILE A 131 -10.24 -9.69 -1.04
CA ILE A 131 -10.59 -9.88 -2.48
C ILE A 131 -11.51 -8.76 -2.98
N LYS A 132 -12.35 -8.22 -2.10
CA LYS A 132 -13.12 -7.01 -2.35
C LYS A 132 -12.25 -5.84 -1.89
N ARG A 133 -11.86 -4.96 -2.81
CA ARG A 133 -11.15 -3.69 -2.54
C ARG A 133 -12.10 -2.68 -1.86
N SER A 134 -12.86 -3.14 -0.86
CA SER A 134 -13.76 -2.33 -0.06
C SER A 134 -12.97 -1.54 0.98
N GLY A 135 -13.49 -0.37 1.34
CA GLY A 135 -12.89 0.47 2.38
C GLY A 135 -12.89 -0.26 3.72
N LEU A 136 -11.86 0.00 4.53
CA LEU A 136 -11.62 -0.65 5.83
C LEU A 136 -12.86 -0.71 6.74
N TRP A 137 -13.73 0.30 6.66
CA TRP A 137 -14.86 0.50 7.58
C TRP A 137 -16.22 0.03 7.04
N ASN A 138 -16.28 -0.62 5.87
CA ASN A 138 -17.55 -0.89 5.19
C ASN A 138 -18.36 -2.07 5.78
N ASP A 139 -17.72 -3.19 6.13
CA ASP A 139 -18.45 -4.42 6.48
C ASP A 139 -18.86 -4.46 7.97
N GLN A 140 -17.91 -4.60 8.89
CA GLN A 140 -18.16 -4.76 10.33
C GLN A 140 -17.34 -3.74 11.14
N PRO A 141 -17.65 -2.43 11.05
CA PRO A 141 -16.77 -1.35 11.50
C PRO A 141 -16.35 -1.46 12.97
N LYS A 142 -17.24 -1.89 13.88
CA LYS A 142 -16.91 -2.08 15.30
C LYS A 142 -15.92 -3.22 15.55
N LYS A 143 -16.09 -4.36 14.87
CA LYS A 143 -15.19 -5.51 15.01
C LYS A 143 -13.85 -5.22 14.35
N THR A 144 -13.88 -4.64 13.16
CA THR A 144 -12.66 -4.19 12.47
C THR A 144 -11.90 -3.19 13.33
N PHE A 145 -12.59 -2.23 13.96
CA PHE A 145 -11.96 -1.27 14.87
C PHE A 145 -11.25 -1.98 16.02
N VAL A 146 -11.93 -2.90 16.72
CA VAL A 146 -11.32 -3.61 17.85
C VAL A 146 -10.10 -4.43 17.39
N ILE A 147 -10.23 -5.24 16.35
CA ILE A 147 -9.14 -6.09 15.87
C ILE A 147 -7.95 -5.25 15.37
N PHE A 148 -8.24 -4.22 14.56
CA PHE A 148 -7.21 -3.35 13.99
C PHE A 148 -6.49 -2.57 15.10
N SER A 149 -7.23 -1.91 15.99
CA SER A 149 -6.66 -1.15 17.10
C SER A 149 -5.90 -2.04 18.08
N SER A 150 -6.39 -3.26 18.39
CA SER A 150 -5.66 -4.22 19.22
C SER A 150 -4.37 -4.71 18.56
N SER A 151 -4.39 -4.97 17.25
CA SER A 151 -3.20 -5.39 16.49
C SER A 151 -2.14 -4.30 16.45
N ILE A 152 -2.55 -3.05 16.18
CA ILE A 152 -1.66 -1.88 16.16
C ILE A 152 -1.14 -1.58 17.57
N PHE A 153 -1.98 -1.71 18.60
CA PHE A 153 -1.54 -1.51 19.98
C PHE A 153 -0.48 -2.54 20.40
N LEU A 154 -0.68 -3.83 20.08
CA LEU A 154 0.30 -4.87 20.34
C LEU A 154 1.61 -4.60 19.60
N PHE A 155 1.52 -4.24 18.31
CA PHE A 155 2.69 -3.88 17.51
C PHE A 155 3.42 -2.66 18.07
N PHE A 156 2.68 -1.63 18.50
CA PHE A 156 3.24 -0.42 19.10
C PHE A 156 3.93 -0.71 20.44
N LEU A 157 3.35 -1.57 21.29
CA LEU A 157 3.98 -2.03 22.53
C LEU A 157 5.29 -2.78 22.24
N LEU A 158 5.29 -3.64 21.22
CA LEU A 158 6.50 -4.31 20.76
C LEU A 158 7.56 -3.30 20.31
N MET A 159 7.18 -2.24 19.58
CA MET A 159 8.12 -1.21 19.14
C MET A 159 8.71 -0.44 20.33
N ILE A 160 7.91 -0.10 21.34
CA ILE A 160 8.41 0.54 22.57
C ILE A 160 9.39 -0.38 23.30
N PHE A 161 9.11 -1.68 23.37
CA PHE A 161 9.98 -2.65 24.04
C PHE A 161 11.38 -2.73 23.41
N PHE A 162 11.51 -2.47 22.11
CA PHE A 162 12.79 -2.42 21.39
C PHE A 162 13.33 -0.99 21.18
N ASP A 163 12.79 0.01 21.89
CA ASP A 163 13.16 1.43 21.71
C ASP A 163 13.08 1.91 20.24
N ALA A 164 12.20 1.30 19.45
CA ALA A 164 12.06 1.51 18.01
C ALA A 164 11.22 2.77 17.69
N PHE A 165 11.57 3.92 18.27
CA PHE A 165 10.81 5.17 18.13
C PHE A 165 10.67 5.63 16.68
N SER A 166 11.70 5.41 15.86
CA SER A 166 11.71 5.72 14.42
C SER A 166 10.63 4.97 13.63
N ILE A 167 10.11 3.86 14.15
CA ILE A 167 9.00 3.09 13.54
C ILE A 167 7.69 3.34 14.29
N ALA A 168 7.75 3.43 15.62
CA ALA A 168 6.58 3.63 16.47
C ALA A 168 5.83 4.94 16.15
N ILE A 169 6.54 6.06 16.03
CA ILE A 169 5.94 7.38 15.79
C ILE A 169 5.20 7.43 14.43
N PRO A 170 5.82 7.05 13.30
CA PRO A 170 5.13 6.93 12.02
C PRO A 170 3.92 6.01 12.06
N THR A 171 4.03 4.88 12.77
CA THR A 171 2.94 3.92 12.91
C THR A 171 1.73 4.53 13.60
N LEU A 172 1.95 5.29 14.68
CA LEU A 172 0.90 6.01 15.39
C LEU A 172 0.22 7.04 14.48
N LEU A 173 1.00 7.80 13.70
CA LEU A 173 0.48 8.79 12.76
C LEU A 173 -0.45 8.15 11.72
N ILE A 174 0.00 7.07 11.08
CA ILE A 174 -0.80 6.35 10.08
C ILE A 174 -2.04 5.72 10.72
N TYR A 175 -1.93 5.19 11.94
CA TYR A 175 -3.07 4.66 12.68
C TYR A 175 -4.14 5.73 12.94
N ILE A 176 -3.74 6.93 13.39
CA ILE A 176 -4.66 8.05 13.61
C ILE A 176 -5.38 8.41 12.30
N LEU A 177 -4.65 8.47 11.18
CA LEU A 177 -5.24 8.72 9.87
C LEU A 177 -6.22 7.62 9.47
N ALA A 178 -5.84 6.35 9.61
CA ALA A 178 -6.65 5.18 9.26
C ALA A 178 -7.97 5.12 10.06
N VAL A 179 -7.93 5.52 11.33
CA VAL A 179 -9.07 5.52 12.25
C VAL A 179 -9.93 6.78 12.15
N SER A 180 -9.39 7.90 11.65
CA SER A 180 -10.14 9.15 11.53
C SER A 180 -11.52 9.04 10.86
N PRO A 181 -11.73 8.24 9.78
CA PRO A 181 -13.04 8.11 9.13
C PRO A 181 -14.07 7.34 9.96
N TYR A 182 -13.62 6.62 11.01
CA TYR A 182 -14.52 5.95 11.95
C TYR A 182 -15.20 6.94 12.91
N PHE A 183 -14.51 8.02 13.29
CA PHE A 183 -15.02 9.02 14.24
C PHE A 183 -15.60 10.27 13.59
N ILE A 184 -15.06 10.69 12.45
CA ILE A 184 -15.45 11.94 11.78
C ILE A 184 -16.52 11.66 10.72
N LYS A 185 -17.60 12.45 10.70
CA LYS A 185 -18.65 12.34 9.68
C LYS A 185 -18.07 12.61 8.27
N LYS A 186 -18.54 11.86 7.26
CA LYS A 186 -18.04 11.83 5.87
C LYS A 186 -18.24 13.13 5.05
N GLU A 187 -18.52 14.27 5.70
CA GLU A 187 -18.77 15.55 5.02
C GLU A 187 -17.49 16.14 4.39
N ASN A 188 -16.32 15.85 4.97
CA ASN A 188 -15.04 16.29 4.42
C ASN A 188 -14.56 15.36 3.29
N VAL A 189 -14.24 15.94 2.12
CA VAL A 189 -13.73 15.21 0.94
C VAL A 189 -12.51 14.35 1.28
N PHE A 190 -11.58 14.88 2.08
CA PHE A 190 -10.38 14.17 2.51
C PHE A 190 -10.71 12.94 3.37
N ILE A 191 -11.58 13.08 4.38
CA ILE A 191 -11.98 11.97 5.24
C ILE A 191 -12.74 10.91 4.45
N ASN A 192 -13.57 11.34 3.49
CA ASN A 192 -14.26 10.41 2.61
C ASN A 192 -13.27 9.62 1.72
N ALA A 193 -12.24 10.27 1.18
CA ALA A 193 -11.18 9.60 0.43
C ALA A 193 -10.45 8.54 1.29
N LEU A 194 -10.12 8.88 2.54
CA LEU A 194 -9.50 7.95 3.49
C LEU A 194 -10.40 6.75 3.83
N ALA A 195 -11.72 6.96 3.89
CA ALA A 195 -12.68 5.89 4.16
C ALA A 195 -12.75 4.83 3.05
N HIS A 196 -12.39 5.19 1.82
CA HIS A 196 -12.38 4.28 0.67
C HIS A 196 -11.13 3.40 0.60
N LEU A 197 -10.08 3.73 1.36
CA LEU A 197 -8.85 2.96 1.38
C LEU A 197 -9.08 1.61 2.08
N SER A 198 -8.68 0.55 1.39
CA SER A 198 -8.70 -0.83 1.87
C SER A 198 -7.57 -1.09 2.87
N LEU A 199 -7.65 -2.22 3.58
CA LEU A 199 -6.63 -2.64 4.54
C LEU A 199 -5.25 -2.79 3.88
N ALA A 200 -5.19 -3.37 2.68
CA ALA A 200 -3.93 -3.55 1.95
C ALA A 200 -3.30 -2.20 1.57
N GLU A 201 -4.10 -1.22 1.15
CA GLU A 201 -3.63 0.14 0.84
C GLU A 201 -3.07 0.84 2.08
N TRP A 202 -3.70 0.66 3.26
CA TRP A 202 -3.17 1.17 4.52
C TRP A 202 -1.85 0.51 4.92
N ILE A 203 -1.74 -0.83 4.80
CA ILE A 203 -0.48 -1.56 5.05
C ILE A 203 0.62 -1.07 4.11
N MET A 204 0.33 -0.95 2.81
CA MET A 204 1.30 -0.46 1.83
C MET A 204 1.71 0.99 2.11
N THR A 205 0.76 1.85 2.46
CA THR A 205 1.04 3.25 2.82
C THR A 205 1.95 3.32 4.05
N TRP A 206 1.64 2.55 5.10
CA TRP A 206 2.48 2.43 6.28
C TRP A 206 3.90 1.94 5.94
N PHE A 207 4.00 0.85 5.16
CA PHE A 207 5.28 0.25 4.78
C PHE A 207 6.16 1.23 4.00
N VAL A 208 5.60 1.89 2.99
CA VAL A 208 6.34 2.88 2.18
C VAL A 208 6.73 4.08 3.05
N PHE A 209 5.83 4.59 3.88
CA PHE A 209 6.10 5.75 4.73
C PHE A 209 7.21 5.47 5.74
N VAL A 210 7.16 4.32 6.43
CA VAL A 210 8.23 3.90 7.36
C VAL A 210 9.54 3.68 6.60
N SER A 211 9.52 3.00 5.46
CA SER A 211 10.74 2.73 4.67
C SER A 211 11.43 4.02 4.23
N VAL A 212 10.68 4.98 3.69
CA VAL A 212 11.20 6.30 3.29
C VAL A 212 11.76 7.04 4.50
N LEU A 213 11.05 7.03 5.63
CA LEU A 213 11.50 7.72 6.84
C LEU A 213 12.78 7.11 7.40
N LEU A 214 12.92 5.77 7.41
CA LEU A 214 14.16 5.11 7.79
C LEU A 214 15.31 5.43 6.83
N ILE A 215 15.06 5.49 5.53
CA ILE A 215 16.07 5.92 4.54
C ILE A 215 16.52 7.35 4.82
N ILE A 216 15.60 8.27 5.12
CA ILE A 216 15.92 9.66 5.47
C ILE A 216 16.76 9.71 6.75
N ILE A 217 16.39 8.96 7.78
CA ILE A 217 17.17 8.86 9.03
C ILE A 217 18.58 8.34 8.75
N GLY A 218 18.71 7.21 8.07
CA GLY A 218 20.00 6.60 7.73
C GLY A 218 20.88 7.51 6.88
N THR A 219 20.28 8.27 5.97
CA THR A 219 21.02 9.17 5.08
C THR A 219 21.54 10.39 5.83
N TYR A 220 20.67 11.11 6.54
CA TYR A 220 20.97 12.45 7.05
C TYR A 220 21.32 12.52 8.54
N PHE A 221 20.84 11.57 9.36
CA PHE A 221 20.96 11.66 10.81
C PHE A 221 21.92 10.63 11.42
N ARG A 222 22.49 9.72 10.60
CA ARG A 222 23.50 8.75 11.05
C ARG A 222 24.92 9.20 10.71
N GLY A 223 25.71 9.36 11.77
CA GLY A 223 27.13 9.73 11.73
C GLY A 223 28.06 8.61 12.23
N PRO A 224 29.27 8.96 12.73
CA PRO A 224 30.28 7.98 13.15
C PRO A 224 29.75 6.99 14.20
N GLY A 225 30.05 5.71 13.98
CA GLY A 225 29.57 4.60 14.81
C GLY A 225 28.07 4.31 14.65
N TRP A 226 27.44 4.82 13.59
CA TRP A 226 25.98 4.78 13.40
C TRP A 226 25.19 5.53 14.48
N ASN A 227 25.85 6.46 15.18
CA ASN A 227 25.21 7.28 16.20
C ASN A 227 24.38 8.39 15.55
N TRP A 228 23.40 8.87 16.31
CA TRP A 228 22.58 10.01 15.92
C TRP A 228 23.42 11.29 15.90
N VAL A 229 23.38 12.03 14.79
CA VAL A 229 24.05 13.32 14.60
C VAL A 229 23.06 14.28 13.95
N TRP A 230 23.02 15.52 14.44
CA TRP A 230 22.27 16.58 13.78
C TRP A 230 23.07 17.12 12.60
N PRO A 231 22.47 17.22 11.40
CA PRO A 231 23.16 17.73 10.21
C PRO A 231 23.55 19.20 10.32
#